data_AF-P75223-F1
#
_entry.id   AF-P75223-F1
#
_cell.length_a   1.000
_cell.length_b   1.000
_cell.length_c   1.000
_cell.angle_alpha   90.00
_cell.angle_beta   90.00
_cell.angle_gamma   90.00
#
_symmetry.space_group_name_H-M   'P 1'
#
loop_
_entity.id
_entity.type
_entity.pdbx_description
1 polymer ?
#
loop_
_entity_poly.entity_id
_entity_poly.type
_entity_poly.pdbx_seq_one_letter_code
_entity_poly.pdbx_strand_id
1 'polypeptide(L)'
;MATNLKSTAKLVKPIQYDEVIEVERIFADPAFIEQHRQRILASFKDAKESALYHELTHIVIKDNLFSCAMNAIVGYFEFNIDEAELKNVMEGLKRDVIQGAEDNTVQAIAEKIIKKALVFNHLQKEWKVEITDEVVKNVISLYYEKTNQSVREYLDDKQKFEGVRTALLEERMVLETINHFKFHFNLTGQLPN
;
A
#
# COMPACT_ATOMS: atom_id res chain seq x y z
N MET A 1 1.67 -11.96 0.16
CA MET A 1 2.54 -11.30 -0.85
C MET A 1 3.03 -12.34 -1.84
N ALA A 2 3.36 -11.95 -3.08
CA ALA A 2 3.87 -12.87 -4.09
C ALA A 2 5.18 -13.52 -3.64
N THR A 3 5.16 -14.82 -3.37
CA THR A 3 6.27 -15.56 -2.74
C THR A 3 7.38 -15.94 -3.71
N ASN A 4 7.17 -15.85 -5.02
CA ASN A 4 8.15 -16.23 -6.04
C ASN A 4 8.50 -15.05 -6.94
N LEU A 5 9.06 -13.98 -6.37
CA LEU A 5 9.67 -12.94 -7.17
C LEU A 5 11.00 -13.46 -7.75
N LYS A 6 11.21 -13.26 -9.05
CA LYS A 6 12.51 -13.56 -9.69
C LYS A 6 13.52 -12.46 -9.44
N SER A 7 13.04 -11.21 -9.34
CA SER A 7 13.87 -10.08 -8.94
C SER A 7 14.40 -10.27 -7.52
N THR A 8 15.52 -9.61 -7.22
CA THR A 8 16.16 -9.67 -5.91
C THR A 8 16.50 -8.28 -5.39
N ALA A 9 16.51 -8.13 -4.07
CA ALA A 9 16.97 -6.93 -3.39
C ALA A 9 18.02 -7.31 -2.33
N LYS A 10 19.09 -6.53 -2.28
CA LYS A 10 20.17 -6.68 -1.30
C LYS A 10 20.30 -5.40 -0.49
N LEU A 11 20.24 -5.53 0.83
CA LEU A 11 20.51 -4.41 1.72
C LEU A 11 22.01 -4.08 1.64
N VAL A 12 22.35 -2.86 1.21
CA VAL A 12 23.75 -2.41 1.04
C VAL A 12 24.24 -1.60 2.24
N LYS A 13 23.32 -1.00 3.00
CA LYS A 13 23.58 -0.28 4.24
C LYS A 13 22.42 -0.46 5.22
N PRO A 14 22.65 -0.45 6.55
CA PRO A 14 21.56 -0.50 7.53
C PRO A 14 20.61 0.67 7.35
N ILE A 15 19.30 0.40 7.44
CA ILE A 15 18.26 1.43 7.37
C ILE A 15 18.38 2.32 8.61
N GLN A 16 18.47 3.63 8.40
CA GLN A 16 18.53 4.61 9.49
C GLN A 16 17.11 5.06 9.84
N TYR A 17 16.48 4.37 10.80
CA TYR A 17 15.11 4.66 11.24
C TYR A 17 14.99 5.91 12.12
N ASP A 18 16.11 6.42 12.64
CA ASP A 18 16.18 7.64 13.43
C ASP A 18 16.19 8.92 12.59
N GLU A 19 16.43 8.80 11.28
CA GLU A 19 16.31 9.90 10.33
C GLU A 19 14.90 10.48 10.31
N VAL A 20 14.82 11.81 10.33
CA VAL A 20 13.55 12.54 10.17
C VAL A 20 13.29 12.71 8.69
N ILE A 21 12.16 12.21 8.22
CA ILE A 21 11.72 12.34 6.84
C ILE A 21 10.97 13.65 6.69
N GLU A 22 11.52 14.54 5.86
CA GLU A 22 10.90 15.81 5.50
C GLU A 22 9.79 15.58 4.46
N VAL A 23 8.56 15.95 4.84
CA VAL A 23 7.39 15.93 3.97
C VAL A 23 7.15 17.35 3.49
N GLU A 24 7.70 17.65 2.32
CA GLU A 24 7.62 18.99 1.71
C GLU A 24 6.30 19.24 0.99
N ARG A 25 5.63 18.18 0.52
CA ARG A 25 4.41 18.26 -0.29
C ARG A 25 3.49 17.09 -0.03
N ILE A 26 2.19 17.35 -0.09
CA ILE A 26 1.14 16.32 -0.10
C ILE A 26 0.58 16.24 -1.52
N PHE A 27 0.68 15.07 -2.13
CA PHE A 27 0.06 14.76 -3.42
C PHE A 27 -1.31 14.13 -3.20
N ALA A 28 -2.32 14.67 -3.87
CA ALA A 28 -3.68 14.18 -3.76
C ALA A 28 -4.29 14.14 -5.17
N ASP A 29 -4.23 12.98 -5.83
CA ASP A 29 -4.82 12.80 -7.16
C ASP A 29 -6.36 12.78 -7.04
N PRO A 30 -7.09 13.70 -7.71
CA PRO A 30 -8.54 13.72 -7.69
C PRO A 30 -9.19 12.40 -8.12
N ALA A 31 -8.61 11.70 -9.10
CA ALA A 31 -9.15 10.43 -9.59
C ALA A 31 -9.02 9.34 -8.53
N PHE A 32 -7.89 9.29 -7.84
CA PHE A 32 -7.64 8.39 -6.72
C PHE A 32 -8.59 8.66 -5.54
N ILE A 33 -8.79 9.93 -5.18
CA ILE A 33 -9.71 10.33 -4.10
C ILE A 33 -11.15 9.91 -4.44
N GLU A 34 -11.61 10.18 -5.66
CA GLU A 34 -12.97 9.82 -6.08
C GLU A 34 -13.16 8.29 -6.11
N GLN A 35 -12.15 7.53 -6.55
CA GLN A 35 -12.20 6.06 -6.50
C GLN A 35 -12.35 5.54 -5.06
N HIS A 36 -11.64 6.13 -4.11
CA HIS A 36 -11.79 5.78 -2.69
C HIS A 36 -13.12 6.21 -2.11
N ARG A 37 -13.61 7.39 -2.49
CA ARG A 37 -14.94 7.88 -2.10
C ARG A 37 -16.02 6.92 -2.55
N GLN A 38 -16.00 6.49 -3.80
CA GLN A 38 -16.97 5.51 -4.32
C GLN A 38 -16.90 4.17 -3.59
N ARG A 39 -15.69 3.70 -3.26
CA ARG A 39 -15.49 2.46 -2.49
C ARG A 39 -16.08 2.56 -1.08
N ILE A 40 -15.86 3.67 -0.38
CA ILE A 40 -16.42 3.89 0.96
C ILE A 40 -17.95 3.93 0.89
N LEU A 41 -18.52 4.67 -0.07
CA LEU A 41 -19.97 4.77 -0.24
C LEU A 41 -20.62 3.45 -0.65
N ALA A 42 -19.93 2.61 -1.42
CA ALA A 42 -20.42 1.28 -1.78
C ALA A 42 -20.56 0.36 -0.55
N SER A 43 -19.63 0.46 0.40
CA SER A 43 -19.65 -0.31 1.65
C SER A 43 -20.53 0.31 2.73
N PHE A 44 -20.65 1.65 2.75
CA PHE A 44 -21.35 2.42 3.77
C PHE A 44 -22.27 3.46 3.11
N LYS A 45 -23.46 3.02 2.70
CA LYS A 45 -24.43 3.87 1.97
C LYS A 45 -24.84 5.14 2.72
N ASP A 46 -24.82 5.10 4.05
CA ASP A 46 -25.23 6.21 4.93
C ASP A 46 -24.04 6.93 5.59
N ALA A 47 -22.84 6.82 5.02
CA ALA A 47 -21.67 7.54 5.54
C ALA A 47 -21.94 9.06 5.54
N LYS A 48 -21.79 9.71 6.70
CA LYS A 48 -21.88 11.17 6.80
C LYS A 48 -20.73 11.80 6.02
N GLU A 49 -21.01 12.88 5.29
CA GLU A 49 -20.01 13.59 4.48
C GLU A 49 -18.75 13.99 5.28
N SER A 50 -18.92 14.40 6.54
CA SER A 50 -17.79 14.74 7.42
C SER A 50 -16.92 13.54 7.78
N ALA A 51 -17.52 12.36 7.97
CA ALA A 51 -16.78 11.12 8.21
C ALA A 51 -16.04 10.68 6.95
N LEU A 52 -16.69 10.80 5.79
CA LEU A 52 -16.08 10.52 4.49
C LEU A 52 -14.88 11.44 4.23
N TYR A 53 -15.01 12.74 4.43
CA TYR A 53 -13.93 13.70 4.27
C TYR A 53 -12.73 13.39 5.19
N HIS A 54 -13.01 13.09 6.47
CA HIS A 54 -11.99 12.67 7.42
C HIS A 54 -11.27 11.40 6.96
N GLU A 55 -12.01 10.36 6.55
CA GLU A 55 -11.44 9.10 6.06
C GLU A 55 -10.55 9.32 4.82
N LEU A 56 -11.04 10.10 3.84
CA LEU A 56 -10.28 10.44 2.64
C LEU A 56 -9.00 11.22 2.98
N THR A 57 -9.07 12.15 3.93
CA THR A 57 -7.89 12.91 4.40
C THR A 57 -6.86 11.97 5.01
N HIS A 58 -7.27 11.02 5.86
CA HIS A 58 -6.38 10.01 6.42
C HIS A 58 -5.74 9.13 5.36
N ILE A 59 -6.50 8.73 4.34
CA ILE A 59 -5.97 7.93 3.22
C ILE A 59 -4.89 8.72 2.47
N VAL A 60 -5.15 9.99 2.14
CA VAL A 60 -4.19 10.84 1.42
C VAL A 60 -2.91 11.05 2.25
N ILE A 61 -3.05 11.38 3.54
CA ILE A 61 -1.88 11.56 4.42
C ILE A 61 -1.09 10.25 4.52
N LYS A 62 -1.76 9.12 4.78
CA LYS A 62 -1.13 7.80 4.89
C LYS A 62 -0.35 7.44 3.62
N ASP A 63 -0.94 7.64 2.45
CA ASP A 63 -0.30 7.33 1.17
C ASP A 63 0.97 8.17 0.93
N ASN A 64 0.93 9.46 1.27
CA ASN A 64 2.09 10.35 1.16
C ASN A 64 3.20 9.99 2.15
N LEU A 65 2.86 9.79 3.43
CA LEU A 65 3.82 9.37 4.45
C LEU A 65 4.50 8.06 4.08
N PHE A 66 3.70 7.08 3.64
CA PHE A 66 4.22 5.81 3.18
C PHE A 66 5.15 5.99 1.98
N SER A 67 4.76 6.79 0.99
CA SER A 67 5.58 7.05 -0.20
C SER A 67 6.92 7.70 0.16
N CYS A 68 6.93 8.68 1.06
CA CYS A 68 8.15 9.30 1.55
C CYS A 68 9.06 8.30 2.29
N ALA A 69 8.51 7.52 3.23
CA ALA A 69 9.25 6.47 3.93
C ALA A 69 9.79 5.41 2.97
N MET A 70 8.98 4.95 2.04
CA MET A 70 9.37 3.94 1.07
C MET A 70 10.49 4.44 0.16
N ASN A 71 10.43 5.69 -0.30
CA ASN A 71 11.50 6.29 -1.09
C ASN A 71 12.82 6.36 -0.32
N ALA A 72 12.76 6.72 0.97
CA ALA A 72 13.94 6.70 1.84
C ALA A 72 14.50 5.28 1.97
N ILE A 73 13.66 4.29 2.30
CA ILE A 73 14.05 2.89 2.48
C ILE A 73 14.65 2.29 1.21
N VAL A 74 14.04 2.52 0.05
CA VAL A 74 14.53 1.99 -1.24
C VAL A 74 15.98 2.42 -1.51
N GLY A 75 16.40 3.60 -1.04
CA GLY A 75 17.79 4.08 -1.13
C GLY A 75 18.82 3.27 -0.32
N TYR A 76 18.40 2.31 0.51
CA TYR A 76 19.26 1.40 1.27
C TYR A 76 19.45 0.04 0.59
N PHE A 77 18.79 -0.19 -0.55
CA PHE A 77 18.81 -1.45 -1.28
C PHE A 77 19.43 -1.30 -2.66
N GLU A 78 20.17 -2.33 -3.06
CA GLU A 78 20.53 -2.58 -4.45
C GLU A 78 19.54 -3.60 -5.03
N PHE A 79 19.02 -3.34 -6.22
CA PHE A 79 18.00 -4.16 -6.86
C PHE A 79 18.55 -4.79 -8.14
N ASN A 80 18.28 -6.07 -8.32
CA ASN A 80 18.41 -6.74 -9.60
C ASN A 80 17.02 -7.14 -10.07
N ILE A 81 16.48 -6.40 -11.02
CA ILE A 81 15.11 -6.57 -11.54
C ILE A 81 15.14 -7.53 -12.73
N ASP A 82 14.38 -8.62 -12.63
CA ASP A 82 14.23 -9.59 -13.73
C ASP A 82 13.37 -8.98 -14.85
N GLU A 83 13.90 -8.95 -16.07
CA GLU A 83 13.25 -8.32 -17.22
C GLU A 83 11.93 -9.02 -17.60
N ALA A 84 11.84 -10.34 -17.45
CA ALA A 84 10.62 -11.08 -17.76
C ALA A 84 9.53 -10.80 -16.73
N GLU A 85 9.88 -10.70 -15.45
CA GLU A 85 8.97 -10.26 -14.39
C GLU A 85 8.50 -8.82 -14.62
N LEU A 86 9.42 -7.89 -14.92
CA LEU A 86 9.09 -6.51 -15.24
C LEU A 86 8.08 -6.43 -16.40
N LYS A 87 8.34 -7.16 -17.49
CA LYS A 87 7.44 -7.22 -18.65
C LYS A 87 6.05 -7.75 -18.27
N ASN A 88 5.97 -8.82 -17.48
CA ASN A 88 4.69 -9.38 -17.05
C ASN A 88 3.87 -8.38 -16.22
N VAL A 89 4.52 -7.64 -15.31
CA VAL A 89 3.86 -6.59 -14.51
C VAL A 89 3.39 -5.45 -15.42
N MET A 90 4.23 -5.00 -16.36
CA MET A 90 3.86 -3.95 -17.32
C MET A 90 2.65 -4.34 -18.19
N GLU A 91 2.61 -5.58 -18.69
CA GLU A 91 1.48 -6.09 -19.48
C GLU A 91 0.19 -6.13 -18.65
N GLY A 92 0.27 -6.55 -17.38
CA GLY A 92 -0.86 -6.51 -16.45
C GLY A 92 -1.36 -5.09 -16.20
N LEU A 93 -0.45 -4.14 -15.96
CA LEU A 93 -0.80 -2.73 -15.75
C LEU A 93 -1.48 -2.10 -16.97
N LYS A 94 -0.94 -2.31 -18.17
CA LYS A 94 -1.54 -1.78 -19.41
C LYS A 94 -2.94 -2.33 -19.67
N ARG A 95 -3.17 -3.60 -19.32
CA ARG A 95 -4.46 -4.27 -19.52
C ARG A 95 -5.50 -3.81 -18.50
N ASP A 96 -5.12 -3.78 -17.21
CA ASP A 96 -6.08 -3.77 -16.12
C ASP A 96 -6.18 -2.42 -15.38
N VAL A 97 -5.17 -1.54 -15.48
CA VAL A 97 -5.04 -0.36 -14.59
C VAL A 97 -4.83 0.96 -15.33
N ILE A 98 -3.88 1.02 -16.27
CA ILE A 98 -3.45 2.26 -16.94
C ILE A 98 -3.47 2.13 -18.47
N GLN A 99 -4.67 2.04 -19.02
CA GLN A 99 -4.88 1.93 -20.47
C GLN A 99 -4.41 3.20 -21.18
N GLY A 100 -3.54 3.05 -22.18
CA GLY A 100 -3.06 4.17 -23.01
C GLY A 100 -1.94 5.02 -22.39
N ALA A 101 -1.41 4.67 -21.21
CA ALA A 101 -0.25 5.34 -20.64
C ALA A 101 1.03 5.06 -21.46
N GLU A 102 1.94 6.03 -21.48
CA GLU A 102 3.24 5.89 -22.14
C GLU A 102 4.09 4.79 -21.52
N ASP A 103 4.81 4.03 -22.35
CA ASP A 103 5.61 2.87 -21.94
C ASP A 103 6.61 3.18 -20.81
N ASN A 104 7.26 4.35 -20.84
CA ASN A 104 8.18 4.78 -19.79
C ASN A 104 7.48 4.97 -18.44
N THR A 105 6.25 5.49 -18.44
CA THR A 105 5.44 5.66 -17.23
C THR A 105 5.01 4.31 -16.68
N VAL A 106 4.55 3.41 -17.55
CA VAL A 106 4.18 2.03 -17.17
C VAL A 106 5.37 1.30 -16.56
N GLN A 107 6.55 1.39 -17.18
CA GLN A 107 7.76 0.76 -16.68
C GLN A 107 8.15 1.29 -15.30
N ALA A 108 8.14 2.61 -15.10
CA ALA A 108 8.46 3.21 -13.81
C ALA A 108 7.50 2.76 -12.69
N ILE A 109 6.21 2.60 -13.00
CA ILE A 109 5.21 2.06 -12.04
C ILE A 109 5.48 0.58 -11.78
N ALA A 110 5.73 -0.23 -12.82
CA ALA A 110 6.02 -1.65 -12.68
C ALA A 110 7.27 -1.90 -11.82
N GLU A 111 8.34 -1.14 -12.05
CA GLU A 111 9.54 -1.22 -11.22
C GLU A 111 9.26 -0.85 -9.75
N LYS A 112 8.46 0.19 -9.50
CA LYS A 112 8.07 0.57 -8.14
C LYS A 112 7.29 -0.55 -7.44
N ILE A 113 6.39 -1.22 -8.14
CA ILE A 113 5.64 -2.37 -7.61
C ILE A 113 6.59 -3.50 -7.22
N ILE A 114 7.52 -3.87 -8.10
CA ILE A 114 8.49 -4.94 -7.84
C ILE A 114 9.41 -4.56 -6.65
N LYS A 115 9.98 -3.35 -6.66
CA LYS A 115 10.85 -2.84 -5.58
C LYS A 115 10.11 -2.83 -4.24
N LYS A 116 8.86 -2.36 -4.22
CA LYS A 116 8.00 -2.39 -3.02
C LYS A 116 7.84 -3.82 -2.51
N ALA A 117 7.49 -4.77 -3.36
CA ALA A 117 7.29 -6.15 -2.96
C ALA A 117 8.58 -6.79 -2.40
N LEU A 118 9.73 -6.52 -3.00
CA LEU A 118 11.03 -7.02 -2.52
C LEU A 118 11.41 -6.46 -1.15
N VAL A 119 11.28 -5.14 -0.99
CA VAL A 119 11.56 -4.48 0.30
C VAL A 119 10.58 -4.96 1.36
N PHE A 120 9.29 -5.09 1.05
CA PHE A 120 8.31 -5.63 1.98
C PHE A 120 8.65 -7.05 2.42
N ASN A 121 9.05 -7.92 1.50
CA ASN A 121 9.50 -9.27 1.85
C ASN A 121 10.73 -9.28 2.78
N HIS A 122 11.60 -8.28 2.67
CA HIS A 122 12.74 -8.09 3.59
C HIS A 122 12.28 -7.60 4.97
N LEU A 123 11.58 -6.46 4.99
CA LEU A 123 11.13 -5.79 6.22
C LEU A 123 10.16 -6.66 7.02
N GLN A 124 9.28 -7.42 6.35
CA GLN A 124 8.37 -8.33 7.02
C GLN A 124 9.15 -9.37 7.87
N LYS A 125 10.27 -9.87 7.35
CA LYS A 125 11.13 -10.82 8.08
C LYS A 125 11.89 -10.13 9.22
N GLU A 126 12.43 -8.95 8.94
CA GLU A 126 13.17 -8.14 9.92
C GLU A 126 12.30 -7.78 11.13
N TRP A 127 11.11 -7.24 10.86
CA TRP A 127 10.14 -6.79 11.86
C TRP A 127 9.25 -7.92 12.39
N LYS A 128 9.40 -9.14 11.85
CA LYS A 128 8.62 -10.34 12.21
C LYS A 128 7.11 -10.09 12.14
N VAL A 129 6.68 -9.42 11.06
CA VAL A 129 5.28 -9.06 10.86
C VAL A 129 4.51 -10.26 10.31
N GLU A 130 3.47 -10.64 11.02
CA GLU A 130 2.55 -11.72 10.64
C GLU A 130 1.08 -11.33 10.87
N ILE A 131 0.18 -11.97 10.13
CA ILE A 131 -1.26 -11.85 10.34
C ILE A 131 -1.78 -13.24 10.67
N THR A 132 -2.25 -13.42 11.90
CA THR A 132 -2.79 -14.69 12.39
C THR A 132 -4.19 -14.95 11.87
N ASP A 133 -4.63 -16.21 11.88
CA ASP A 133 -5.99 -16.60 11.48
C ASP A 133 -7.06 -15.89 12.29
N GLU A 134 -6.79 -15.66 13.57
CA GLU A 134 -7.69 -14.95 14.48
C GLU A 134 -7.90 -13.49 14.03
N VAL A 135 -6.84 -12.79 13.64
CA VAL A 135 -6.94 -11.43 13.10
C VAL A 135 -7.78 -11.41 11.83
N VAL A 136 -7.55 -12.36 10.90
CA VAL A 136 -8.34 -12.45 9.67
C VAL A 136 -9.82 -12.69 9.98
N LYS A 137 -10.12 -13.65 10.86
CA LYS A 137 -11.50 -13.96 11.28
C LYS A 137 -12.18 -12.75 11.94
N ASN A 138 -11.49 -12.04 12.82
CA ASN A 138 -12.04 -10.87 13.50
C ASN A 138 -12.40 -9.75 12.51
N VAL A 139 -11.57 -9.50 11.51
CA VAL A 139 -11.87 -8.52 10.46
C VAL A 139 -13.07 -8.94 9.62
N ILE A 140 -13.14 -10.22 9.22
CA ILE A 140 -14.27 -10.77 8.46
C ILE A 140 -15.57 -10.66 9.28
N SER A 141 -15.53 -11.01 10.57
CA SER A 141 -16.67 -10.88 11.48
C SER A 141 -17.11 -9.43 11.63
N LEU A 142 -16.17 -8.49 11.79
CA LEU A 142 -16.48 -7.06 11.87
C LEU A 142 -17.11 -6.53 10.58
N TYR A 143 -16.66 -7.02 9.41
CA TYR A 143 -17.28 -6.69 8.13
C TYR A 143 -18.73 -7.19 8.06
N TYR A 144 -18.99 -8.42 8.51
CA TYR A 144 -20.34 -8.97 8.60
C TYR A 144 -21.24 -8.11 9.51
N GLU A 145 -20.77 -7.77 10.71
CA GLU A 145 -21.52 -6.96 11.67
C GLU A 145 -21.89 -5.58 11.12
N LYS A 146 -20.97 -4.95 10.37
CA LYS A 146 -21.17 -3.59 9.84
C LYS A 146 -22.01 -3.55 8.56
N THR A 147 -21.90 -4.55 7.70
CA THR A 147 -22.51 -4.53 6.35
C THR A 147 -23.73 -5.45 6.22
N ASN A 148 -23.89 -6.41 7.14
CA ASN A 148 -24.85 -7.51 7.07
C ASN A 148 -24.76 -8.34 5.77
N GLN A 149 -23.64 -8.28 5.06
CA GLN A 149 -23.39 -9.06 3.85
C GLN A 149 -22.78 -10.42 4.22
N SER A 150 -23.21 -11.49 3.53
CA SER A 150 -22.68 -12.84 3.78
C SER A 150 -21.15 -12.88 3.67
N VAL A 151 -20.50 -13.39 4.72
CA VAL A 151 -19.04 -13.59 4.75
C VAL A 151 -18.63 -15.05 4.61
N ARG A 152 -19.59 -15.96 4.45
CA ARG A 152 -19.36 -17.40 4.44
C ARG A 152 -18.35 -17.81 3.37
N GLU A 153 -18.40 -17.18 2.21
CA GLU A 153 -17.45 -17.44 1.13
C GLU A 153 -16.00 -17.16 1.52
N TYR A 154 -15.73 -16.19 2.41
CA TYR A 154 -14.38 -15.88 2.85
C TYR A 154 -13.87 -16.87 3.90
N LEU A 155 -14.77 -17.47 4.69
CA LEU A 155 -14.41 -18.43 5.73
C LEU A 155 -14.26 -19.86 5.19
N ASP A 156 -15.08 -20.22 4.20
CA ASP A 156 -15.12 -21.57 3.63
C ASP A 156 -14.13 -21.74 2.44
N ASP A 157 -13.74 -20.65 1.77
CA ASP A 157 -12.78 -20.67 0.66
C ASP A 157 -11.38 -20.22 1.14
N LYS A 158 -10.44 -21.17 1.16
CA LYS A 158 -9.05 -20.93 1.55
C LYS A 158 -8.38 -19.83 0.71
N GLN A 159 -8.66 -19.75 -0.59
CA GLN A 159 -8.04 -18.75 -1.45
C GLN A 159 -8.55 -17.35 -1.11
N LYS A 160 -9.84 -17.19 -0.84
CA LYS A 160 -10.41 -15.91 -0.40
C LYS A 160 -9.90 -15.52 0.99
N PHE A 161 -9.82 -16.48 1.91
CA PHE A 161 -9.28 -16.25 3.26
C PHE A 161 -7.83 -15.74 3.21
N GLU A 162 -6.97 -16.40 2.43
CA GLU A 162 -5.57 -15.98 2.25
C GLU A 162 -5.45 -14.66 1.45
N GLY A 163 -6.43 -14.37 0.60
CA GLY A 163 -6.57 -13.05 -0.04
C GLY A 163 -6.78 -11.94 0.99
N VAL A 164 -7.70 -12.14 1.94
CA VAL A 164 -7.92 -11.21 3.06
C VAL A 164 -6.66 -11.08 3.91
N ARG A 165 -6.00 -12.19 4.25
CA ARG A 165 -4.73 -12.16 4.98
C ARG A 165 -3.67 -11.33 4.26
N THR A 166 -3.54 -11.51 2.95
CA THR A 166 -2.56 -10.78 2.14
C THR A 166 -2.85 -9.28 2.13
N ALA A 167 -4.11 -8.88 1.99
CA ALA A 167 -4.51 -7.47 2.06
C ALA A 167 -4.23 -6.85 3.43
N LEU A 168 -4.57 -7.57 4.51
CA LEU A 168 -4.28 -7.13 5.89
C LEU A 168 -2.78 -7.03 6.17
N LEU A 169 -2.00 -7.98 5.65
CA LEU A 169 -0.56 -7.96 5.78
C LEU A 169 0.03 -6.75 5.06
N GLU A 170 -0.45 -6.45 3.86
CA GLU A 170 -0.02 -5.28 3.11
C GLU A 170 -0.36 -3.98 3.85
N GLU A 171 -1.58 -3.83 4.35
CA GLU A 171 -1.97 -2.67 5.15
C GLU A 171 -1.12 -2.53 6.42
N ARG A 172 -0.89 -3.64 7.13
CA ARG A 172 -0.02 -3.66 8.31
C ARG A 172 1.39 -3.22 7.95
N MET A 173 1.96 -3.75 6.88
CA MET A 173 3.30 -3.37 6.43
C MET A 173 3.41 -1.89 6.06
N VAL A 174 2.36 -1.30 5.46
CA VAL A 174 2.29 0.15 5.21
C VAL A 174 2.34 0.93 6.53
N LEU A 175 1.54 0.54 7.51
CA LEU A 175 1.52 1.20 8.82
C LEU A 175 2.84 1.04 9.59
N GLU A 176 3.39 -0.17 9.62
CA GLU A 176 4.71 -0.43 10.22
C GLU A 176 5.78 0.43 9.54
N THR A 177 5.76 0.51 8.20
CA THR A 177 6.69 1.35 7.44
C THR A 177 6.60 2.82 7.84
N ILE A 178 5.39 3.35 8.03
CA ILE A 178 5.21 4.73 8.51
C ILE A 178 5.71 4.85 9.95
N ASN A 179 5.31 3.94 10.84
CA ASN A 179 5.58 4.04 12.27
C ASN A 179 7.08 3.88 12.64
N HIS A 180 7.88 3.27 11.78
CA HIS A 180 9.33 3.14 11.99
C HIS A 180 10.09 4.44 11.72
N PHE A 181 9.47 5.47 11.12
CA PHE A 181 10.12 6.75 10.84
C PHE A 181 9.46 7.90 11.58
N LYS A 182 10.24 8.95 11.80
CA LYS A 182 9.74 10.26 12.24
C LYS A 182 9.54 11.13 11.02
N PHE A 183 8.45 11.89 11.00
CA PHE A 183 8.15 12.83 9.91
C PHE A 183 8.14 14.26 10.42
N HIS A 184 8.73 15.16 9.63
CA HIS A 184 8.57 16.59 9.79
C HIS A 184 7.84 17.16 8.57
N PHE A 185 6.77 17.91 8.80
CA PHE A 185 5.99 18.51 7.72
C PHE A 185 6.51 19.92 7.47
N ASN A 186 7.19 20.11 6.34
CA ASN A 186 7.62 21.41 5.88
C ASN A 186 6.78 21.86 4.69
N LEU A 187 5.52 22.20 4.95
CA LEU A 187 4.54 22.55 3.92
C LEU A 187 4.57 24.05 3.55
N THR A 188 5.74 24.70 3.64
CA THR A 188 5.87 26.13 3.30
C THR A 188 5.44 26.37 1.84
N GLY A 189 4.30 27.07 1.67
CA GLY A 189 3.76 27.46 0.36
C GLY A 189 2.51 26.72 -0.11
N GLN A 190 1.95 25.76 0.64
CA GLN A 190 0.75 25.00 0.24
C GLN A 190 -0.50 25.23 1.10
N LEU A 191 -0.39 25.88 2.24
CA LEU A 191 -1.56 26.37 2.98
C LEU A 191 -1.97 27.73 2.39
N PRO A 192 -3.16 27.89 1.79
CA PRO A 192 -3.69 29.23 1.60
C PRO A 192 -3.85 29.89 2.98
N ASN A 193 -3.42 31.15 3.08
CA ASN A 193 -3.69 32.00 4.24
C ASN A 193 -5.19 32.08 4.55
#